data_AF-A0A8M1HDT5-F1
#
_entry.id   AF-A0A8M1HDT5-F1
#
_cell.length_a   1.000
_cell.length_b   1.000
_cell.length_c   1.000
_cell.angle_alpha   90.00
_cell.angle_beta   90.00
_cell.angle_gamma   90.00
#
_symmetry.space_group_name_H-M   'P 1'
#
loop_
_entity.id
_entity.type
_entity.pdbx_description
1 polymer ?
#
loop_
_entity_poly.entity_id
_entity_poly.type
_entity_poly.pdbx_seq_one_letter_code
_entity_poly.pdbx_strand_id
1 'polypeptide(L)'
;MAAYSRRDMVEDYLRYKLLSQGLEWRSRPTAFTPSSAWRPEQARTSRGGAPTDHAHIEAWVAPPPVQVALRFAGDTLARRHGNSLVAQALLLLQCGDRSSAGRRRNLSRVREELFRDGVNWGRIVAMMELGGALSVEVARVGRLGQVDDIATWLEESLDTLQLQGWIEDNGGWDAFVELYGDSRPQGSFWTVRMMFGLAILGVAGITLGALFSQK
;
A
#
# COMPACT_ATOMS: atom_id res chain seq x y z
N MET A 1 -2.27 21.75 -0.58
CA MET A 1 -1.85 20.37 -0.90
C MET A 1 -2.73 19.43 -0.11
N ALA A 2 -3.31 18.41 -0.75
CA ALA A 2 -4.07 17.41 -0.01
C ALA A 2 -3.09 16.58 0.83
N ALA A 3 -3.24 16.59 2.15
CA ALA A 3 -2.44 15.74 3.02
C ALA A 3 -2.99 14.31 2.93
N TYR A 4 -2.34 13.45 2.15
CA TYR A 4 -2.69 12.03 2.10
C TYR A 4 -2.10 11.32 3.32
N SER A 5 -2.95 10.66 4.09
CA SER A 5 -2.53 9.82 5.21
C SER A 5 -1.77 8.60 4.68
N ARG A 6 -0.50 8.45 5.10
CA ARG A 6 0.36 7.32 4.71
C ARG A 6 -0.26 5.99 5.11
N ARG A 7 -0.84 5.95 6.32
CA ARG A 7 -1.59 4.80 6.82
C ARG A 7 -2.75 4.44 5.90
N ASP A 8 -3.56 5.42 5.50
CA ASP A 8 -4.71 5.15 4.61
C ASP A 8 -4.24 4.67 3.23
N MET A 9 -3.12 5.19 2.72
CA MET A 9 -2.53 4.72 1.46
C MET A 9 -2.03 3.27 1.56
N VAL A 10 -1.33 2.93 2.63
CA VAL A 10 -0.80 1.57 2.87
C VAL A 10 -1.93 0.58 3.08
N GLU A 11 -2.86 0.87 3.99
CA GLU A 11 -4.00 -0.01 4.28
C GLU A 11 -4.88 -0.22 3.05
N ASP A 12 -5.13 0.84 2.28
CA ASP A 12 -5.88 0.73 1.02
C ASP A 12 -5.16 -0.16 0.00
N TYR A 13 -3.86 0.05 -0.18
CA TYR A 13 -3.07 -0.70 -1.14
C TYR A 13 -2.99 -2.20 -0.79
N LEU A 14 -2.66 -2.53 0.46
CA LEU A 14 -2.57 -3.92 0.89
C LEU A 14 -3.92 -4.63 0.81
N ARG A 15 -5.01 -3.94 1.21
CA ARG A 15 -6.38 -4.47 1.07
C ARG A 15 -6.70 -4.73 -0.40
N TYR A 16 -6.37 -3.81 -1.30
CA TYR A 16 -6.55 -4.00 -2.74
C TYR A 16 -5.83 -5.25 -3.24
N LYS A 17 -4.54 -5.43 -2.91
CA LYS A 17 -3.75 -6.60 -3.35
C LYS A 17 -4.33 -7.90 -2.80
N LEU A 18 -4.75 -7.93 -1.54
CA LEU A 18 -5.35 -9.11 -0.92
C LEU A 18 -6.72 -9.45 -1.53
N LEU A 19 -7.60 -8.47 -1.70
CA LEU A 19 -8.91 -8.67 -2.33
C LEU A 19 -8.78 -9.13 -3.79
N SER A 20 -7.77 -8.65 -4.52
CA SER A 20 -7.49 -9.11 -5.89
C SER A 20 -7.17 -10.61 -5.97
N GLN A 21 -6.79 -11.22 -4.84
CA GLN A 21 -6.50 -12.65 -4.70
C GLN A 21 -7.61 -13.42 -3.97
N GLY A 22 -8.75 -12.78 -3.69
CA GLY A 22 -9.86 -13.36 -2.91
C GLY A 22 -9.54 -13.53 -1.42
N LEU A 23 -8.56 -12.79 -0.89
CA LEU A 23 -8.15 -12.82 0.51
C LEU A 23 -8.69 -11.58 1.23
N GLU A 24 -9.28 -11.79 2.40
CA GLU A 24 -9.79 -10.70 3.22
C GLU A 24 -8.79 -10.31 4.33
N TRP A 25 -8.51 -9.01 4.47
CA TRP A 25 -7.75 -8.43 5.58
C TRP A 25 -8.37 -7.10 5.98
N ARG A 26 -8.70 -6.97 7.28
CA ARG A 26 -9.38 -5.84 7.93
C ARG A 26 -10.52 -5.24 7.08
N SER A 27 -11.77 -5.54 7.43
CA SER A 27 -12.92 -4.82 6.86
C SER A 27 -12.72 -3.31 7.06
N ARG A 28 -13.01 -2.50 6.03
CA ARG A 28 -13.08 -1.04 6.20
C ARG A 28 -14.01 -0.81 7.39
N PRO A 29 -13.68 0.02 8.39
CA PRO A 29 -14.63 0.33 9.44
C PRO A 29 -15.89 0.81 8.73
N THR A 30 -16.99 0.06 8.84
CA THR A 30 -18.31 0.57 8.50
C THR A 30 -18.43 1.86 9.28
N ALA A 31 -18.49 2.99 8.57
CA ALA A 31 -18.59 4.29 9.19
C ALA A 31 -19.71 4.23 10.22
N PHE A 32 -19.33 4.31 11.49
CA PHE A 32 -20.20 4.53 12.64
C PHE A 32 -21.54 3.77 12.58
N THR A 33 -21.63 2.56 13.14
CA THR A 33 -22.94 2.13 13.68
C THR A 33 -23.27 3.11 14.80
N PRO A 34 -24.25 4.02 14.67
CA PRO A 34 -24.72 4.74 15.83
C PRO A 34 -25.29 3.67 16.75
N SER A 35 -24.68 3.53 17.94
CA SER A 35 -25.20 2.69 18.99
C SER A 35 -26.68 2.99 19.12
N SER A 36 -27.49 1.99 18.77
CA SER A 36 -28.93 1.99 18.93
C SER A 36 -29.25 1.89 20.41
N ALA A 37 -28.87 2.90 21.19
CA ALA A 37 -29.33 3.13 22.55
C ALA A 37 -30.65 3.91 22.47
N TRP A 38 -31.67 3.25 21.90
CA TRP A 38 -33.04 3.69 22.04
C TRP A 38 -33.43 3.55 23.53
N ARG A 39 -33.65 4.68 24.20
CA ARG A 39 -34.53 4.73 25.38
C ARG A 39 -35.49 5.90 25.19
N PRO A 40 -36.76 5.67 24.82
CA PRO A 40 -37.75 6.74 24.78
C PRO A 40 -38.35 6.91 26.18
N GLU A 41 -37.95 7.99 26.86
CA GLU A 41 -38.73 8.57 27.95
C GLU A 41 -39.99 9.19 27.33
N GLN A 42 -41.15 8.76 27.81
CA GLN A 42 -42.45 9.16 27.27
C GLN A 42 -42.75 10.63 27.59
N ALA A 43 -42.94 11.45 26.55
CA ALA A 43 -43.71 12.69 26.67
C ALA A 43 -44.60 12.87 25.44
N ARG A 44 -45.90 12.69 25.66
CA ARG A 44 -46.99 13.11 24.77
C ARG A 44 -46.84 14.59 24.43
N THR A 45 -46.88 14.94 23.15
CA THR A 45 -47.85 15.91 22.60
C THR A 45 -47.81 15.90 21.07
N SER A 46 -48.97 16.25 20.52
CA SER A 46 -49.47 15.98 19.17
C SER A 46 -48.89 16.88 18.06
N ARG A 47 -49.03 16.36 16.82
CA ARG A 47 -49.38 17.08 15.57
C ARG A 47 -48.22 17.60 14.70
N GLY A 48 -48.07 16.95 13.53
CA GLY A 48 -47.80 17.65 12.26
C GLY A 48 -46.48 17.31 11.53
N GLY A 49 -46.61 16.64 10.37
CA GLY A 49 -45.87 17.00 9.15
C GLY A 49 -44.58 16.23 8.79
N ALA A 50 -44.58 15.76 7.53
CA ALA A 50 -43.49 15.35 6.64
C ALA A 50 -42.98 13.89 6.71
N PRO A 51 -43.02 13.13 5.59
CA PRO A 51 -42.22 11.93 5.43
C PRO A 51 -40.76 12.35 5.19
N THR A 52 -39.90 11.99 6.13
CA THR A 52 -38.45 12.01 5.99
C THR A 52 -38.02 10.98 4.96
N ASP A 53 -37.73 11.42 3.75
CA ASP A 53 -36.96 10.62 2.79
C ASP A 53 -35.47 10.87 3.04
N HIS A 54 -34.97 10.31 4.14
CA HIS A 54 -33.53 10.15 4.34
C HIS A 54 -33.10 8.90 3.56
N ALA A 55 -33.12 9.01 2.24
CA ALA A 55 -32.34 8.13 1.38
C ALA A 55 -30.88 8.33 1.77
N HIS A 56 -30.39 7.42 2.61
CA HIS A 56 -28.98 7.12 2.79
C HIS A 56 -28.41 6.76 1.41
N ILE A 57 -27.99 7.78 0.67
CA ILE A 57 -27.01 7.59 -0.39
C ILE A 57 -25.71 7.37 0.36
N GLU A 58 -25.40 6.10 0.61
CA GLU A 58 -24.03 5.64 0.80
C GLU A 58 -23.25 6.12 -0.43
N ALA A 59 -22.73 7.34 -0.34
CA ALA A 59 -21.82 7.86 -1.33
C ALA A 59 -20.63 6.93 -1.28
N TRP A 60 -20.52 6.07 -2.30
CA TRP A 60 -19.29 5.37 -2.63
C TRP A 60 -18.25 6.45 -2.86
N VAL A 61 -17.59 6.90 -1.78
CA VAL A 61 -16.52 7.88 -1.87
C VAL A 61 -15.46 7.20 -2.71
N ALA A 62 -15.32 7.68 -3.94
CA ALA A 62 -14.32 7.17 -4.87
C ALA A 62 -12.96 7.20 -4.16
N PRO A 63 -12.15 6.14 -4.27
CA PRO A 63 -10.84 6.12 -3.64
C PRO A 63 -10.03 7.34 -4.10
N PRO A 64 -9.32 8.02 -3.18
CA PRO A 64 -8.43 9.13 -3.52
C PRO A 64 -7.58 8.85 -4.77
N PRO A 65 -7.36 9.85 -5.64
CA PRO A 65 -6.60 9.66 -6.89
C PRO A 65 -5.23 9.00 -6.69
N VAL A 66 -4.54 9.32 -5.59
CA VAL A 66 -3.25 8.72 -5.23
C VAL A 66 -3.34 7.20 -5.03
N GLN A 67 -4.43 6.71 -4.43
CA GLN A 67 -4.64 5.29 -4.22
C GLN A 67 -4.86 4.58 -5.56
N VAL A 68 -5.68 5.17 -6.44
CA VAL A 68 -5.91 4.63 -7.80
C VAL A 68 -4.61 4.58 -8.60
N ALA A 69 -3.84 5.68 -8.60
CA ALA A 69 -2.56 5.77 -9.28
C ALA A 69 -1.54 4.75 -8.73
N LEU A 70 -1.49 4.57 -7.41
CA LEU A 70 -0.58 3.63 -6.77
C LEU A 70 -0.91 2.18 -7.13
N ARG A 71 -2.19 1.80 -7.10
CA ARG A 71 -2.68 0.48 -7.55
C ARG A 71 -2.30 0.23 -9.00
N PHE A 72 -2.55 1.20 -9.88
CA PHE A 72 -2.20 1.09 -11.30
C PHE A 72 -0.69 0.93 -11.53
N ALA A 73 0.13 1.74 -10.86
CA ALA A 73 1.58 1.67 -10.96
C ALA A 73 2.11 0.31 -10.46
N GLY A 74 1.61 -0.14 -9.31
CA GLY A 74 1.94 -1.42 -8.70
C GLY A 74 1.58 -2.61 -9.59
N ASP A 75 0.37 -2.66 -10.12
CA ASP A 75 -0.06 -3.74 -11.01
C ASP A 75 0.76 -3.78 -12.31
N THR A 76 1.18 -2.63 -12.80
CA THR A 76 2.05 -2.61 -13.96
C THR A 76 3.45 -3.13 -13.66
N LEU A 77 3.99 -2.77 -12.49
CA LEU A 77 5.25 -3.35 -12.02
C LEU A 77 5.13 -4.87 -11.87
N ALA A 78 4.05 -5.34 -11.27
CA ALA A 78 3.75 -6.76 -11.09
C ALA A 78 3.65 -7.51 -12.43
N ARG A 79 3.01 -6.93 -13.44
CA ARG A 79 2.93 -7.53 -14.78
C ARG A 79 4.30 -7.71 -15.45
N ARG A 80 5.27 -6.83 -15.17
CA ARG A 80 6.61 -6.89 -15.76
C ARG A 80 7.60 -7.74 -14.97
N HIS A 81 7.54 -7.66 -13.64
CA HIS A 81 8.56 -8.24 -12.74
C HIS A 81 7.99 -9.16 -11.65
N GLY A 82 6.72 -9.56 -11.76
CA GLY A 82 6.00 -10.32 -10.73
C GLY A 82 6.71 -11.59 -10.27
N ASN A 83 7.26 -12.39 -11.18
CA ASN A 83 7.98 -13.61 -10.82
C ASN A 83 9.22 -13.34 -9.94
N SER A 84 9.94 -12.25 -10.21
CA SER A 84 11.11 -11.84 -9.42
C SER A 84 10.68 -11.30 -8.05
N LEU A 85 9.61 -10.51 -8.00
CA LEU A 85 9.08 -9.95 -6.75
C LEU A 85 8.53 -11.04 -5.83
N VAL A 86 7.82 -12.03 -6.38
CA VAL A 86 7.33 -13.19 -5.63
C VAL A 86 8.50 -14.02 -5.10
N ALA A 87 9.53 -14.27 -5.92
CA ALA A 87 10.72 -14.98 -5.47
C ALA A 87 11.44 -14.25 -4.33
N GLN A 88 11.58 -12.92 -4.43
CA GLN A 88 12.16 -12.10 -3.36
C GLN A 88 11.29 -12.12 -2.09
N ALA A 89 9.96 -12.00 -2.24
CA ALA A 89 9.02 -12.07 -1.13
C ALA A 89 9.11 -13.41 -0.40
N LEU A 90 9.15 -14.53 -1.14
CA LEU A 90 9.36 -15.86 -0.57
C LEU A 90 10.69 -15.97 0.16
N LEU A 91 11.77 -15.44 -0.41
CA LEU A 91 13.09 -15.45 0.20
C LEU A 91 13.11 -14.66 1.51
N LEU A 92 12.44 -13.51 1.58
CA LEU A 92 12.31 -12.73 2.82
C LEU A 92 11.49 -13.43 3.90
N LEU A 93 10.50 -14.25 3.50
CA LEU A 93 9.72 -15.07 4.44
C LEU A 93 10.49 -16.29 4.95
N GLN A 94 11.46 -16.79 4.18
CA GLN A 94 12.24 -17.98 4.50
C GLN A 94 13.58 -17.68 5.17
N CYS A 95 14.18 -16.52 4.87
CA CYS A 95 15.49 -16.14 5.37
C CYS A 95 15.35 -15.50 6.75
N GLY A 96 15.51 -16.27 7.84
CA GLY A 96 15.69 -15.73 9.19
C GLY A 96 14.80 -16.31 10.28
N ASP A 97 14.92 -15.73 11.46
CA ASP A 97 14.09 -16.05 12.62
C ASP A 97 12.60 -15.83 12.28
N ARG A 98 11.77 -16.86 12.51
CA ARG A 98 10.32 -16.80 12.29
C ARG A 98 9.61 -15.80 13.22
N SER A 99 10.32 -15.22 14.19
CA SER A 99 9.83 -14.13 15.03
C SER A 99 9.48 -12.87 14.21
N SER A 100 8.56 -12.07 14.75
CA SER A 100 8.20 -10.77 14.17
C SER A 100 9.39 -9.80 14.13
N ALA A 101 10.28 -9.85 15.12
CA ALA A 101 11.47 -9.01 15.19
C ALA A 101 12.50 -9.34 14.08
N GLY A 102 12.72 -10.63 13.80
CA GLY A 102 13.59 -11.09 12.72
C GLY A 102 13.10 -10.62 11.35
N ARG A 103 11.80 -10.82 11.07
CA ARG A 103 11.18 -10.32 9.84
C ARG A 103 11.28 -8.81 9.69
N ARG A 104 10.95 -8.04 10.73
CA ARG A 104 11.04 -6.56 10.67
C ARG A 104 12.46 -6.11 10.35
N ARG A 105 13.49 -6.75 10.93
CA ARG A 105 14.89 -6.46 10.61
C ARG A 105 15.21 -6.71 9.13
N ASN A 106 14.74 -7.82 8.56
CA ASN A 106 14.95 -8.11 7.15
C ASN A 106 14.25 -7.09 6.24
N LEU A 107 13.02 -6.71 6.58
CA LEU A 107 12.27 -5.69 5.85
C LEU A 107 12.98 -4.32 5.89
N SER A 108 13.54 -3.94 7.06
CA SER A 108 14.36 -2.72 7.17
C SER A 108 15.60 -2.76 6.28
N ARG A 109 16.30 -3.91 6.21
CA ARG A 109 17.45 -4.09 5.30
C ARG A 109 17.05 -3.95 3.84
N VAL A 110 15.88 -4.49 3.45
CA VAL A 110 15.37 -4.36 2.09
C VAL A 110 15.09 -2.91 1.75
N ARG A 111 14.41 -2.17 2.65
CA ARG A 111 14.21 -0.72 2.48
C ARG A 111 15.55 0.00 2.32
N GLU A 112 16.51 -0.27 3.19
CA GLU A 112 17.84 0.37 3.14
C GLU A 112 18.55 0.10 1.81
N GLU A 113 18.56 -1.13 1.31
CA GLU A 113 19.17 -1.45 0.01
C GLU A 113 18.39 -0.82 -1.15
N LEU A 114 17.05 -0.84 -1.09
CA LEU A 114 16.19 -0.28 -2.13
C LEU A 114 16.40 1.22 -2.33
N PHE A 115 16.69 1.95 -1.25
CA PHE A 115 16.88 3.40 -1.28
C PHE A 115 18.34 3.84 -1.07
N ARG A 116 19.30 2.91 -1.03
CA ARG A 116 20.73 3.22 -0.80
C ARG A 116 21.26 4.29 -1.74
N ASP A 117 20.92 4.16 -3.02
CA ASP A 117 21.42 5.05 -4.07
C ASP A 117 20.44 6.21 -4.39
N GLY A 118 19.48 6.49 -3.48
CA GLY A 118 18.51 7.58 -3.61
C GLY A 118 17.05 7.15 -3.68
N VAL A 119 16.15 8.13 -3.65
CA VAL A 119 14.70 7.94 -3.69
C VAL A 119 14.17 8.31 -5.07
N ASN A 120 13.21 7.54 -5.57
CA ASN A 120 12.38 7.93 -6.70
C ASN A 120 11.01 7.24 -6.64
N TRP A 121 10.05 7.72 -7.43
CA TRP A 121 8.70 7.16 -7.45
C TRP A 121 8.65 5.66 -7.80
N GLY A 122 9.51 5.20 -8.72
CA GLY A 122 9.57 3.78 -9.08
C GLY A 122 10.02 2.88 -7.93
N ARG A 123 11.02 3.32 -7.15
CA ARG A 123 11.47 2.63 -5.93
C ARG A 123 10.39 2.61 -4.84
N ILE A 124 9.65 3.72 -4.67
CA ILE A 124 8.51 3.77 -3.75
C ILE A 124 7.43 2.76 -4.18
N VAL A 125 7.07 2.73 -5.47
CA VAL A 125 6.12 1.75 -6.01
C VAL A 125 6.64 0.32 -5.84
N ALA A 126 7.93 0.07 -6.05
CA ALA A 126 8.53 -1.25 -5.85
C ALA A 126 8.47 -1.72 -4.40
N MET A 127 8.70 -0.82 -3.43
CA MET A 127 8.53 -1.11 -2.01
C MET A 127 7.08 -1.48 -1.68
N MET A 128 6.12 -0.68 -2.16
CA MET A 128 4.69 -0.93 -1.96
C MET A 128 4.29 -2.29 -2.55
N GLU A 129 4.73 -2.59 -3.77
CA GLU A 129 4.44 -3.86 -4.45
C GLU A 129 5.08 -5.06 -3.73
N LEU A 130 6.31 -4.92 -3.22
CA LEU A 130 6.94 -5.96 -2.41
C LEU A 130 6.12 -6.24 -1.14
N GLY A 131 5.68 -5.20 -0.44
CA GLY A 131 4.81 -5.34 0.73
C GLY A 131 3.46 -5.99 0.39
N GLY A 132 2.88 -5.65 -0.77
CA GLY A 132 1.68 -6.30 -1.31
C GLY A 132 1.87 -7.80 -1.58
N ALA A 133 2.95 -8.16 -2.27
CA ALA A 133 3.29 -9.55 -2.57
C ALA A 133 3.54 -10.37 -1.29
N LEU A 134 4.28 -9.81 -0.32
CA LEU A 134 4.51 -10.41 0.99
C LEU A 134 3.19 -10.63 1.73
N SER A 135 2.29 -9.64 1.71
CA SER A 135 0.99 -9.71 2.38
C SER A 135 0.12 -10.83 1.81
N VAL A 136 0.06 -10.95 0.48
CA VAL A 136 -0.62 -12.07 -0.20
C VAL A 136 -0.04 -13.40 0.23
N GLU A 137 1.29 -13.53 0.25
CA GLU A 137 1.94 -14.79 0.57
C GLU A 137 1.72 -15.22 2.03
N VAL A 138 1.83 -14.29 2.99
CA VAL A 138 1.55 -14.61 4.41
C VAL A 138 0.08 -14.89 4.67
N ALA A 139 -0.83 -14.22 3.94
CA ALA A 139 -2.27 -14.46 4.06
C ALA A 139 -2.67 -15.83 3.48
N ARG A 140 -2.09 -16.26 2.36
CA ARG A 140 -2.33 -17.60 1.77
C ARG A 140 -2.01 -18.74 2.73
N VAL A 141 -0.99 -18.57 3.58
CA VAL A 141 -0.61 -19.57 4.60
C VAL A 141 -1.29 -19.34 5.96
N GLY A 142 -2.32 -18.51 6.01
CA GLY A 142 -3.16 -18.29 7.20
C GLY A 142 -2.53 -17.40 8.29
N ARG A 143 -1.50 -16.61 7.98
CA ARG A 143 -0.75 -15.81 8.96
C ARG A 143 -1.12 -14.32 8.87
N LEU A 144 -2.41 -14.00 8.99
CA LEU A 144 -2.93 -12.64 8.84
C LEU A 144 -2.31 -11.61 9.79
N GLY A 145 -1.91 -12.00 11.01
CA GLY A 145 -1.21 -11.11 11.94
C GLY A 145 0.14 -10.59 11.42
N GLN A 146 0.71 -11.22 10.39
CA GLN A 146 1.94 -10.75 9.74
C GLN A 146 1.67 -9.65 8.71
N VAL A 147 0.45 -9.56 8.19
CA VAL A 147 0.05 -8.46 7.30
C VAL A 147 0.13 -7.13 8.04
N ASP A 148 -0.21 -7.13 9.34
CA ASP A 148 -0.11 -5.94 10.20
C ASP A 148 1.35 -5.50 10.43
N ASP A 149 2.28 -6.46 10.60
CA ASP A 149 3.73 -6.18 10.66
C ASP A 149 4.21 -5.54 9.35
N ILE A 150 3.73 -6.03 8.20
CA ILE A 150 4.09 -5.51 6.87
C ILE A 150 3.50 -4.11 6.64
N ALA A 151 2.25 -3.88 7.05
CA ALA A 151 1.60 -2.57 6.99
C ALA A 151 2.40 -1.54 7.81
N THR A 152 2.73 -1.90 9.05
CA THR A 152 3.55 -1.06 9.93
C THR A 152 4.89 -0.73 9.28
N TRP A 153 5.57 -1.72 8.70
CA TRP A 153 6.84 -1.49 8.00
C TRP A 153 6.71 -0.55 6.80
N LEU A 154 5.66 -0.67 5.98
CA LEU A 154 5.42 0.23 4.85
C LEU A 154 5.15 1.66 5.33
N GLU A 155 4.35 1.82 6.39
CA GLU A 155 4.06 3.11 7.00
C GLU A 155 5.34 3.77 7.53
N GLU A 156 6.10 3.05 8.37
CA GLU A 156 7.39 3.52 8.91
C GLU A 156 8.39 3.87 7.79
N SER A 157 8.37 3.12 6.68
CA SER A 157 9.24 3.40 5.54
C SER A 157 8.88 4.71 4.85
N LEU A 158 7.58 4.93 4.56
CA LEU A 158 7.08 6.19 3.99
C LEU A 158 7.26 7.39 4.94
N ASP A 159 7.37 7.14 6.24
CA ASP A 159 7.56 8.17 7.26
C ASP A 159 9.03 8.56 7.48
N THR A 160 9.98 7.87 6.85
CA THR A 160 11.40 8.25 6.94
C THR A 160 11.65 9.65 6.37
N LEU A 161 12.48 10.45 7.06
CA LEU A 161 12.83 11.81 6.66
C LEU A 161 13.35 11.87 5.21
N GLN A 162 14.12 10.87 4.78
CA GLN A 162 14.65 10.77 3.43
C GLN A 162 13.52 10.68 2.37
N LEU A 163 12.50 9.85 2.61
CA LEU A 163 11.38 9.70 1.68
C LEU A 163 10.45 10.90 1.76
N GLN A 164 10.13 11.39 2.96
CA GLN A 164 9.27 12.56 3.12
C GLN A 164 9.86 13.80 2.45
N GLY A 165 11.13 14.13 2.74
CA GLY A 165 11.81 15.27 2.14
C GLY A 165 11.88 15.15 0.62
N TRP A 166 12.24 13.98 0.10
CA TRP A 166 12.26 13.78 -1.35
C TRP A 166 10.87 13.92 -1.99
N ILE A 167 9.82 13.37 -1.37
CA ILE A 167 8.45 13.48 -1.86
C ILE A 167 8.03 14.96 -1.94
N GLU A 168 8.29 15.73 -0.88
CA GLU A 168 7.98 17.16 -0.84
C GLU A 168 8.76 17.95 -1.90
N ASP A 169 10.06 17.71 -2.02
CA ASP A 169 10.95 18.33 -3.01
C ASP A 169 10.53 18.01 -4.46
N ASN A 170 9.83 16.89 -4.69
CA ASN A 170 9.39 16.42 -6.00
C ASN A 170 7.89 16.65 -6.27
N GLY A 171 7.29 17.65 -5.59
CA GLY A 171 5.91 18.08 -5.87
C GLY A 171 4.82 17.28 -5.15
N GLY A 172 5.21 16.47 -4.16
CA GLY A 172 4.30 15.69 -3.34
C GLY A 172 3.59 14.56 -4.10
N TRP A 173 2.59 13.98 -3.44
CA TRP A 173 1.76 12.92 -4.03
C TRP A 173 0.89 13.41 -5.19
N ASP A 174 0.64 14.73 -5.30
CA ASP A 174 -0.09 15.29 -6.45
C ASP A 174 0.73 15.14 -7.73
N ALA A 175 2.06 15.35 -7.68
CA ALA A 175 2.96 15.06 -8.80
C ALA A 175 3.01 13.56 -9.13
N PHE A 176 2.93 12.68 -8.13
CA PHE A 176 2.80 11.23 -8.37
C PHE A 176 1.50 10.90 -9.12
N VAL A 177 0.37 11.51 -8.73
CA VAL A 177 -0.92 11.33 -9.41
C VAL A 177 -0.86 11.86 -10.84
N GLU A 178 -0.19 12.98 -11.10
CA GLU A 178 0.02 13.47 -12.46
C GLU A 178 0.87 12.48 -13.29
N LEU A 179 1.84 11.84 -12.65
CA LEU A 179 2.73 10.86 -13.28
C LEU A 179 1.99 9.54 -13.64
N TYR A 180 1.15 9.04 -12.73
CA TYR A 180 0.58 7.69 -12.78
C TYR A 180 -0.95 7.60 -12.85
N GLY A 181 -1.67 8.71 -12.65
CA GLY A 181 -3.13 8.77 -12.57
C GLY A 181 -3.83 8.79 -13.94
N ASP A 182 -3.16 9.30 -14.98
CA ASP A 182 -3.69 9.25 -16.33
C ASP A 182 -3.59 7.82 -16.88
N SER A 183 -4.72 7.11 -16.85
CA SER A 183 -4.90 5.77 -17.43
C SER A 183 -4.83 5.75 -18.97
N ARG A 184 -4.29 6.80 -19.62
CA ARG A 184 -4.19 6.90 -21.08
C ARG A 184 -2.87 6.29 -21.56
N PRO A 185 -2.90 5.26 -22.41
CA PRO A 185 -1.69 4.66 -22.95
C PRO A 185 -1.09 5.56 -24.04
N GLN A 186 -0.30 6.56 -23.63
CA GLN A 186 0.55 7.32 -24.55
C GLN A 186 1.97 6.75 -24.58
N GLY A 187 2.12 5.63 -25.30
CA GLY A 187 3.38 5.20 -25.93
C GLY A 187 4.65 5.05 -25.08
N SER A 188 5.74 4.74 -25.77
CA SER A 188 7.11 4.43 -25.30
C SER A 188 7.61 5.28 -24.10
N PHE A 189 7.20 6.54 -24.01
CA PHE A 189 7.58 7.50 -22.96
C PHE A 189 7.24 7.04 -21.54
N TRP A 190 6.14 6.31 -21.35
CA TRP A 190 5.74 5.79 -20.04
C TRP A 190 6.66 4.64 -19.55
N THR A 191 7.13 3.80 -20.48
CA THR A 191 8.09 2.73 -20.19
C THR A 191 9.45 3.30 -19.80
N VAL A 192 9.92 4.35 -20.50
CA VAL A 192 11.17 5.05 -20.17
C VAL A 192 11.11 5.66 -18.76
N ARG A 193 9.97 6.25 -18.38
CA ARG A 193 9.79 6.90 -17.07
C ARG A 193 9.70 5.91 -15.89
N MET A 194 9.09 4.74 -16.08
CA MET A 194 9.19 3.62 -15.13
C MET A 194 10.61 3.03 -15.10
N MET A 195 11.30 2.92 -16.25
CA MET A 195 12.65 2.36 -16.32
C MET A 195 13.68 3.21 -15.60
N PHE A 196 13.59 4.54 -15.62
CA PHE A 196 14.45 5.39 -14.77
C PHE A 196 14.27 5.10 -13.27
N GLY A 197 13.07 4.70 -12.86
CA GLY A 197 12.81 4.28 -11.48
C GLY A 197 13.29 2.86 -11.15
N LEU A 198 13.43 1.98 -12.14
CA LEU A 198 13.64 0.54 -11.97
C LEU A 198 15.01 0.02 -12.41
N ALA A 199 15.81 0.81 -13.13
CA ALA A 199 17.08 0.38 -13.76
C ALA A 199 18.13 -0.18 -12.77
N ILE A 200 17.91 -0.07 -11.45
CA ILE A 200 18.84 -0.54 -10.40
C ILE A 200 18.33 -1.82 -9.69
N LEU A 201 17.11 -2.31 -9.96
CA LEU A 201 16.69 -3.61 -9.41
C LEU A 201 17.39 -4.81 -10.08
N GLY A 202 18.05 -4.60 -11.23
CA GLY A 202 18.94 -5.59 -11.84
C GLY A 202 20.22 -5.84 -11.03
N VAL A 203 20.62 -4.90 -10.16
CA VAL A 203 21.78 -5.06 -9.27
C VAL A 203 21.34 -5.61 -7.90
N ALA A 204 20.18 -5.18 -7.37
CA ALA A 204 19.66 -5.66 -6.09
C ALA A 204 19.35 -7.18 -6.06
N GLY A 205 18.99 -7.78 -7.21
CA GLY A 205 18.82 -9.23 -7.33
C GLY A 205 20.14 -10.01 -7.16
N ILE A 206 21.28 -9.37 -7.49
CA ILE A 206 22.61 -9.95 -7.30
C ILE A 206 23.13 -9.65 -5.89
N THR A 207 22.85 -8.46 -5.32
CA THR A 207 23.26 -8.15 -3.94
C THR A 207 22.45 -8.87 -2.88
N LEU A 208 21.15 -9.14 -3.05
CA LEU A 208 20.39 -9.95 -2.08
C LEU A 208 20.92 -11.39 -2.03
N GLY A 209 21.27 -11.98 -3.17
CA GLY A 209 21.96 -13.28 -3.22
C GLY A 209 23.32 -13.28 -2.50
N ALA A 210 24.08 -12.17 -2.60
CA ALA A 210 25.37 -12.03 -1.93
C ALA A 210 25.26 -11.69 -0.42
N LEU A 211 24.28 -10.87 -0.02
CA LEU A 211 24.02 -10.48 1.38
C LEU A 211 23.55 -11.65 2.24
N PHE A 212 22.89 -12.64 1.63
CA PHE A 212 22.45 -13.86 2.32
C PHE A 212 23.41 -15.06 2.15
N SER A 213 24.55 -14.85 1.46
CA SER A 213 25.60 -15.86 1.34
C SER A 213 26.73 -15.70 2.36
N GLN A 214 26.72 -14.68 3.23
CA GLN A 214 27.65 -14.55 4.34
C GLN A 214 27.02 -14.99 5.67
N LYS A 215 27.26 -16.28 5.93
CA LYS A 215 27.43 -17.02 7.20
C LYS A 215 27.00 -16.34 8.52
#